data_AF-A0A3C1YFU7-F1
#
_entry.id   AF-A0A3C1YFU7-F1
#
_cell.length_a   1.000
_cell.length_b   1.000
_cell.length_c   1.000
_cell.angle_alpha   90.00
_cell.angle_beta   90.00
_cell.angle_gamma   90.00
#
_symmetry.space_group_name_H-M   'P 1'
#
loop_
_entity.id
_entity.type
_entity.pdbx_description
1 polymer ?
#
loop_
_entity_poly.entity_id
_entity_poly.type
_entity_poly.pdbx_seq_one_letter_code
_entity_poly.pdbx_strand_id
1 'polypeptide(L)' 'YDPIWFGVIMVLVVTMGCITPPVGINVFVVKGIAADVPLFVIFRGIWPFLIAVFLCCIILIIFPQLATFLPRTLAN' A
#
# COMPACT_ATOMS: atom_id res chain seq x y z
N TYR A 1 -9.06 -16.44 -13.02
CA TYR A 1 -8.50 -15.41 -12.14
C TYR A 1 -7.10 -15.83 -11.76
N ASP A 2 -6.09 -14.99 -12.03
CA ASP A 2 -4.69 -15.29 -11.74
C ASP A 2 -4.43 -15.12 -10.22
N PRO A 3 -3.96 -16.17 -9.51
CA PRO A 3 -3.69 -16.10 -8.08
C PRO A 3 -2.64 -15.05 -7.71
N ILE A 4 -1.68 -14.79 -8.60
CA ILE A 4 -0.61 -13.80 -8.38
C ILE A 4 -1.22 -12.40 -8.39
N TRP A 5 -2.05 -12.10 -9.39
CA TRP A 5 -2.76 -10.82 -9.44
C TRP A 5 -3.60 -10.59 -8.19
N PHE A 6 -4.37 -11.60 -7.76
CA PHE A 6 -5.17 -11.51 -6.54
C PHE A 6 -4.29 -11.26 -5.30
N GLY A 7 -3.17 -11.99 -5.19
CA GLY A 7 -2.20 -11.79 -4.11
C GLY A 7 -1.63 -10.37 -4.07
N VAL A 8 -1.29 -9.79 -5.22
CA VAL A 8 -0.77 -8.41 -5.32
C VAL A 8 -1.82 -7.40 -4.84
N ILE A 9 -3.07 -7.54 -5.28
CA ILE A 9 -4.15 -6.65 -4.83
C ILE A 9 -4.38 -6.78 -3.32
N MET A 10 -4.39 -8.01 -2.79
CA MET A 10 -4.52 -8.26 -1.35
C MET A 10 -3.41 -7.59 -0.55
N VAL A 11 -2.15 -7.70 -0.98
CA VAL A 11 -1.01 -7.04 -0.33
C VAL A 11 -1.15 -5.52 -0.32
N LEU A 12 -1.61 -4.92 -1.43
CA LEU A 12 -1.84 -3.48 -1.50
C LEU A 12 -2.95 -3.02 -0.56
N VAL A 13 -4.06 -3.75 -0.51
CA VAL A 13 -5.18 -3.44 0.40
C VAL A 13 -4.75 -3.55 1.86
N VAL A 14 -4.01 -4.62 2.22
CA VAL A 14 -3.45 -4.77 3.58
C VAL A 14 -2.50 -3.63 3.90
N THR A 15 -1.66 -3.22 2.94
CA THR A 15 -0.75 -2.08 3.12
C THR A 15 -1.52 -0.79 3.40
N MET A 16 -2.61 -0.50 2.66
CA MET A 16 -3.47 0.65 2.95
C MET A 16 -4.05 0.59 4.37
N GLY A 17 -4.48 -0.60 4.81
CA GLY A 17 -4.98 -0.84 6.17
C GLY A 17 -3.93 -0.58 7.25
N CYS A 18 -2.65 -0.89 7.00
CA CYS A 18 -1.56 -0.65 7.94
C CYS A 18 -1.20 0.84 8.12
N ILE A 19 -1.62 1.72 7.21
CA ILE A 19 -1.25 3.14 7.23
C ILE A 19 -2.46 4.03 7.62
N THR A 20 -3.68 3.58 7.33
CA THR A 20 -4.93 4.25 7.71
C THR A 20 -5.26 3.99 9.20
N PRO A 21 -5.77 4.97 9.97
CA PRO A 21 -6.34 4.68 11.30
C PRO A 21 -7.57 3.77 11.10
N PRO A 22 -7.58 2.51 11.59
CA PRO A 22 -7.53 2.12 13.01
C PRO A 22 -6.35 1.21 13.42
N VAL A 23 -5.60 0.64 12.48
CA VAL A 23 -4.42 -0.20 12.74
C VAL A 23 -3.16 0.67 12.78
N GLY A 24 -2.96 1.52 11.75
CA GLY A 24 -1.98 2.60 11.74
C GLY A 24 -0.53 2.23 12.12
N ILE A 25 -0.13 0.96 12.02
CA ILE A 25 1.17 0.44 12.49
C ILE A 25 2.32 1.30 11.96
N ASN A 26 2.31 1.64 10.67
CA ASN A 26 3.37 2.45 10.08
C ASN A 26 3.44 3.86 10.69
N VAL A 27 2.30 4.44 11.05
CA VAL A 27 2.19 5.75 11.70
C VAL A 27 2.72 5.70 13.14
N PHE A 28 2.42 4.62 13.86
CA PHE A 28 2.91 4.40 15.22
C PHE A 28 4.42 4.17 15.27
N VAL A 29 4.99 3.47 14.28
CA VAL A 29 6.45 3.32 14.15
C VAL A 29 7.11 4.68 13.93
N VAL A 30 6.57 5.52 13.03
CA VAL A 30 7.10 6.88 12.81
C VAL A 30 6.99 7.72 14.07
N LYS A 31 5.88 7.62 14.82
CA LYS A 31 5.72 8.30 16.11
C LYS A 31 6.74 7.85 17.17
N GLY A 32 7.17 6.58 17.12
CA GLY A 32 8.24 6.06 17.99
C GLY A 32 9.62 6.65 17.69
N ILE A 33 9.89 6.99 16.43
CA ILE A 33 11.16 7.60 15.99
C ILE A 33 11.13 9.13 16.16
N ALA A 34 10.01 9.75 15.80
CA ALA A 34 9.78 11.19 15.88
C ALA A 34 8.78 11.51 17.00
N ALA A 35 9.24 11.33 18.24
CA ALA A 35 8.40 11.49 19.44
C ALA A 35 7.79 12.90 19.57
N ASP A 36 8.44 13.92 19.01
CA ASP A 36 8.02 15.33 19.11
C ASP A 36 6.88 15.68 18.14
N VAL A 37 6.64 14.86 17.12
CA VAL A 37 5.64 15.14 16.08
C VAL A 37 4.27 14.63 16.52
N PRO A 38 3.20 15.45 16.50
CA PRO A 38 1.85 15.01 16.85
C PRO A 38 1.35 13.94 15.87
N LEU A 39 0.69 12.90 16.40
CA LEU A 39 0.14 11.80 15.60
C LEU A 39 -0.78 12.31 14.47
N PHE A 40 -1.54 13.35 14.74
CA PHE A 40 -2.43 14.01 13.77
C PHE A 40 -1.68 14.59 12.57
N VAL A 41 -0.49 15.15 12.78
CA VAL A 41 0.34 15.70 11.70
C VAL A 41 0.85 14.57 10.80
N ILE A 42 1.26 13.45 11.39
CA ILE A 42 1.71 12.26 10.66
C ILE A 42 0.55 11.69 9.83
N PHE A 43 -0.63 11.51 10.42
CA PHE A 43 -1.83 11.07 9.69
C PHE A 43 -2.20 12.00 8.54
N ARG A 44 -2.07 13.32 8.72
CA ARG A 44 -2.34 14.27 7.63
C ARG A 44 -1.30 14.16 6.51
N GLY A 45 -0.04 13.90 6.85
CA GLY A 45 1.05 13.72 5.88
C GLY A 45 0.96 12.45 5.03
N ILE A 46 0.18 11.45 5.47
CA ILE A 46 0.04 10.16 4.79
C ILE A 46 -0.90 10.21 3.57
N TRP A 47 -1.84 11.15 3.53
CA TRP A 47 -2.82 11.29 2.45
C TRP A 47 -2.24 11.20 1.02
N PRO A 48 -1.17 11.93 0.64
CA PRO A 48 -0.59 11.80 -0.70
C PRO A 48 -0.09 10.37 -1.00
N PHE A 49 0.49 9.69 0.00
CA PHE A 49 0.94 8.31 -0.16
C PHE A 49 -0.25 7.36 -0.34
N LEU A 50 -1.30 7.53 0.47
CA LEU A 50 -2.49 6.70 0.40
C LEU A 50 -3.20 6.84 -0.95
N ILE A 51 -3.28 8.06 -1.49
CA ILE A 51 -3.80 8.32 -2.84
C ILE A 51 -2.95 7.61 -3.90
N ALA A 52 -1.62 7.68 -3.79
CA ALA A 52 -0.73 7.02 -4.75
C ALA A 52 -0.91 5.48 -4.75
N VAL A 53 -1.00 4.85 -3.58
CA VAL A 53 -1.23 3.41 -3.46
C VAL A 53 -2.64 3.05 -3.98
N PHE A 54 -3.64 3.90 -3.72
CA PHE A 54 -4.99 3.70 -4.22
C PHE A 54 -5.08 3.75 -5.75
N LEU A 55 -4.44 4.75 -6.36
CA LEU A 55 -4.32 4.84 -7.82
C LEU A 55 -3.57 3.64 -8.41
N CYS A 56 -2.48 3.22 -7.76
CA CYS A 56 -1.75 2.01 -8.16
C CYS A 56 -2.66 0.77 -8.14
N CYS A 57 -3.46 0.60 -7.10
CA CYS A 57 -4.42 -0.48 -6.99
C CYS A 57 -5.45 -0.45 -8.14
N ILE A 58 -6.02 0.72 -8.46
CA ILE A 58 -6.94 0.87 -9.60
C ILE A 58 -6.26 0.50 -10.92
N ILE A 59 -5.03 0.97 -11.14
CA ILE A 59 -4.27 0.66 -12.36
C ILE A 59 -4.05 -0.85 -12.48
N LEU A 60 -3.69 -1.53 -11.40
CA LEU A 60 -3.48 -2.98 -11.42
C LEU A 60 -4.78 -3.77 -11.57
N ILE A 61 -5.92 -3.23 -11.12
CA ILE A 61 -7.23 -3.84 -11.36
C ILE A 61 -7.60 -3.76 -12.84
N ILE A 62 -7.34 -2.62 -13.49
CA ILE A 62 -7.64 -2.42 -14.92
C ILE A 62 -6.64 -3.18 -15.81
N PHE A 63 -5.36 -3.23 -15.39
CA PHE A 63 -4.25 -3.81 -16.14
C PHE A 63 -3.56 -4.92 -15.34
N PRO A 64 -4.19 -6.11 -15.19
CA PRO A 64 -3.64 -7.23 -14.44
C PRO A 64 -2.33 -7.78 -15.03
N GLN A 65 -2.06 -7.49 -16.32
CA GLN A 65 -0.81 -7.89 -16.96
C GLN A 65 0.41 -7.24 -16.30
N LEU A 66 0.28 -6.06 -15.69
CA LEU A 66 1.38 -5.39 -14.98
C LEU A 66 1.83 -6.19 -13.75
N ALA A 67 0.88 -6.77 -13.00
CA ALA A 67 1.17 -7.60 -11.83
C ALA A 67 1.83 -8.94 -12.20
N THR A 68 1.53 -9.45 -13.40
CA THR A 68 2.00 -10.77 -13.87
C THR A 68 3.17 -10.69 -14.84
N PHE A 69 3.55 -9.47 -15.28
CA PHE A 69 4.65 -9.23 -16.21
C PHE A 69 5.98 -9.74 -15.64
N LEU A 70 6.38 -9.22 -14.49
CA LEU A 70 7.65 -9.59 -13.85
C LEU A 70 7.72 -11.08 -13.48
N PRO A 71 6.70 -11.69 -12.83
CA PRO A 71 6.68 -13.13 -12.58
C PRO A 71 6.80 -13.97 -13.84
N ARG A 72 6.14 -13.58 -14.94
CA ARG A 72 6.19 -14.29 -16.21
C ARG A 72 7.57 -14.20 -16.87
N THR A 73 8.26 -13.06 -16.74
CA THR A 73 9.61 -12.89 -17.29
C THR A 73 10.67 -13.61 -16.47
N LEU A 74 10.52 -13.75 -15.16
CA LEU A 74 11.47 -14.49 -14.30
C LEU A 74 11.27 -16.01 -14.34
N ALA A 75 10.08 -16.49 -14.70
CA ALA A 75 9.75 -17.91 -14.76
C ALA A 75 10.02 -18.57 -16.13
N ASN A 76 10.45 -17.79 -17.13
CA ASN A 76 10.99 -18.28 -18.41
C ASN A 76 12.51 -18.24 -18.40
#